data_AF-T1ALP0-F1
#
_entry.id   AF-T1ALP0-F1
#
_cell.length_a   1.000
_cell.length_b   1.000
_cell.length_c   1.000
_cell.angle_alpha   90.00
_cell.angle_beta   90.00
_cell.angle_gamma   90.00
#
_symmetry.space_group_name_H-M   'P 1'
#
loop_
_entity.id
_entity.type
_entity.pdbx_description
1 polymer ?
#
loop_
_entity_poly.entity_id
_entity_poly.type
_entity_poly.pdbx_seq_one_letter_code
_entity_poly.pdbx_strand_id
1 'polypeptide(L)'
;MQRGPTGRYEVTATAGETVRAFVPAPLPPVPPLDLAGTRQRQLEQALLACGRLDAVTALLPEPDLFLYAYVRREAVLSSQIEGTQSSLSDLLLFELDEAPGVPFDDVVEVSNYVAALEHGLARLREGFPLSNRLLREVHGKLLARGRGADKLPGEFRRSQNWIGGTRPGNAHYVPPPAPSIAECMAALERFIHAE
;
A
#
# COMPACT_ATOMS: atom_id res chain seq x y z
N MET A 1 -9.59 -4.19 -26.35
CA MET A 1 -10.32 -2.91 -26.23
C MET A 1 -9.32 -1.78 -26.12
N GLN A 2 -9.29 -0.82 -27.05
CA GLN A 2 -8.45 0.37 -26.92
C GLN A 2 -9.20 1.41 -26.08
N ARG A 3 -8.80 1.60 -24.83
CA ARG A 3 -9.49 2.46 -23.84
C ARG A 3 -9.28 3.97 -24.03
N GLY A 4 -8.49 4.38 -25.02
CA GLY A 4 -8.00 5.76 -25.09
C GLY A 4 -7.08 6.09 -23.91
N PRO A 5 -6.79 7.38 -23.68
CA PRO A 5 -5.94 7.81 -22.58
C PRO A 5 -6.64 7.61 -21.22
N THR A 6 -5.91 7.06 -20.23
CA THR A 6 -6.39 6.82 -18.85
C THR A 6 -6.10 7.99 -17.90
N GLY A 7 -5.74 9.14 -18.46
CA GLY A 7 -5.29 10.31 -17.74
C GLY A 7 -4.62 11.30 -18.70
N ARG A 8 -3.91 12.29 -18.14
CA ARG A 8 -3.18 13.30 -18.89
C ARG A 8 -1.76 13.42 -18.39
N TYR A 9 -0.87 13.94 -19.24
CA TYR A 9 0.47 14.31 -18.81
C TYR A 9 0.52 15.82 -18.57
N GLU A 10 1.12 16.22 -17.46
CA GLU A 10 1.47 17.60 -17.14
C GLU A 10 2.99 17.74 -17.16
N VAL A 11 3.47 18.80 -17.80
CA VAL A 11 4.90 19.09 -17.85
C VAL A 11 5.24 19.92 -16.61
N THR A 12 6.11 19.39 -15.76
CA THR A 12 6.58 20.07 -14.55
C THR A 12 8.10 20.14 -14.54
N ALA A 13 8.65 21.06 -13.75
CA ALA A 13 10.08 21.16 -13.51
C ALA A 13 10.40 20.68 -12.09
N THR A 14 11.34 19.74 -11.96
CA THR A 14 11.85 19.28 -10.67
C THR A 14 13.35 19.09 -10.75
N ALA A 15 14.09 19.51 -9.71
CA ALA A 15 15.55 19.41 -9.66
C ALA A 15 16.29 19.95 -10.92
N GLY A 16 15.73 21.00 -11.56
CA GLY A 16 16.29 21.58 -12.79
C GLY A 16 16.00 20.80 -14.07
N GLU A 17 15.25 19.69 -14.00
CA GLU A 17 14.86 18.88 -15.15
C GLU A 17 13.37 19.05 -15.46
N THR A 18 13.04 19.04 -16.75
CA THR A 18 11.64 19.01 -17.20
C THR A 18 11.17 17.56 -17.26
N VAL A 19 10.06 17.25 -16.61
CA VAL A 19 9.47 15.91 -16.56
C VAL A 19 8.01 15.92 -16.99
N ARG A 20 7.56 14.76 -17.49
CA ARG A 20 6.16 14.52 -17.86
C ARG A 20 5.47 13.71 -16.75
N ALA A 21 4.85 14.41 -15.81
CA ALA A 21 4.10 13.80 -14.73
C ALA A 21 2.73 13.32 -15.22
N PHE A 22 2.32 12.11 -14.86
CA PHE A 22 1.02 11.55 -15.24
C PHE A 22 -0.01 11.83 -14.16
N VAL A 23 -1.12 12.46 -14.54
CA VAL A 23 -2.30 12.68 -13.69
C VAL A 23 -3.42 11.75 -14.17
N PRO A 24 -3.83 10.75 -13.37
CA PRO A 24 -4.85 9.79 -13.77
C PRO A 24 -6.22 10.46 -13.93
N ALA A 25 -7.04 9.94 -14.83
CA ALA A 25 -8.47 10.25 -14.84
C ALA A 25 -9.12 9.72 -13.54
N PRO A 26 -10.16 10.38 -13.02
CA PRO A 26 -10.86 9.91 -11.82
C PRO A 26 -11.51 8.55 -12.05
N LEU A 27 -11.73 7.81 -10.96
CA LEU A 27 -12.50 6.57 -10.96
C LEU A 27 -14.01 6.87 -10.80
N PRO A 28 -14.92 6.02 -11.32
CA PRO A 28 -14.65 4.82 -12.11
C PRO A 28 -14.12 5.15 -13.52
N PRO A 29 -13.37 4.23 -14.16
CA PRO A 29 -12.88 4.45 -15.52
C PRO A 29 -14.03 4.52 -16.52
N VAL A 30 -13.90 5.40 -17.52
CA VAL A 30 -14.81 5.51 -18.67
C VAL A 30 -14.04 5.19 -19.95
N PRO A 31 -14.43 4.17 -20.74
CA PRO A 31 -15.52 3.22 -20.49
C PRO A 31 -15.25 2.29 -19.28
N PRO A 32 -16.29 1.67 -18.69
CA PRO A 32 -16.17 0.81 -17.51
C PRO A 32 -15.28 -0.41 -17.74
N LEU A 33 -14.84 -1.05 -16.65
CA LEU A 33 -14.07 -2.30 -16.73
C LEU A 33 -14.92 -3.36 -17.40
N ASP A 34 -14.48 -3.77 -18.59
CA ASP A 34 -14.98 -5.01 -19.17
C ASP A 34 -14.50 -6.14 -18.25
N LEU A 35 -15.40 -6.90 -17.65
CA LEU A 35 -15.04 -8.06 -16.83
C LEU A 35 -15.41 -9.37 -17.53
N ALA A 36 -15.83 -9.33 -18.80
CA ALA A 36 -16.36 -10.51 -19.48
C ALA A 36 -15.30 -11.60 -19.73
N GLY A 37 -15.80 -12.82 -19.98
CA GLY A 37 -15.01 -13.96 -20.42
C GLY A 37 -14.07 -14.48 -19.33
N THR A 38 -12.76 -14.51 -19.62
CA THR A 38 -11.76 -15.07 -18.70
C THR A 38 -11.67 -14.31 -17.38
N ARG A 39 -11.85 -12.99 -17.39
CA ARG A 39 -11.78 -12.17 -16.17
C ARG A 39 -12.92 -12.49 -15.21
N GLN A 40 -14.13 -12.66 -15.71
CA GLN A 40 -15.28 -13.09 -14.92
C GLN A 40 -15.01 -14.43 -14.24
N ARG A 41 -14.49 -15.41 -14.99
CA ARG A 41 -14.14 -16.72 -14.43
C ARG A 41 -13.06 -16.62 -13.35
N GLN A 42 -12.04 -15.77 -13.54
CA GLN A 42 -11.00 -15.53 -12.53
C GLN A 42 -11.58 -14.87 -11.27
N LEU A 43 -12.50 -13.91 -11.43
CA LEU A 43 -13.20 -13.29 -10.32
C LEU A 43 -14.04 -14.31 -9.53
N GLU A 44 -14.80 -15.16 -10.22
CA GLU A 44 -15.60 -16.22 -9.61
C GLU A 44 -14.72 -17.23 -8.85
N GLN A 45 -13.59 -17.62 -9.43
CA GLN A 45 -12.62 -18.49 -8.77
C GLN A 45 -12.02 -17.85 -7.51
N ALA A 46 -11.67 -16.56 -7.57
CA ALA A 46 -11.17 -15.82 -6.42
C ALA A 46 -12.21 -15.73 -5.30
N LEU A 47 -13.46 -15.40 -5.63
CA LEU A 47 -14.58 -15.37 -4.68
C LEU A 47 -14.81 -16.73 -4.02
N LEU A 48 -14.79 -17.81 -4.80
CA LEU A 48 -14.91 -19.18 -4.27
C LEU A 48 -13.76 -19.52 -3.32
N ALA A 49 -12.53 -19.14 -3.64
CA ALA A 49 -11.37 -19.35 -2.78
C ALA A 49 -11.49 -18.56 -1.47
N CYS A 50 -11.94 -17.30 -1.52
CA CYS A 50 -12.22 -16.50 -0.32
C CYS A 50 -13.31 -17.15 0.56
N GLY A 51 -14.41 -17.62 -0.04
CA GLY A 51 -15.48 -18.29 0.70
C GLY A 51 -15.03 -19.62 1.33
N ARG A 52 -14.14 -20.37 0.66
CA ARG A 52 -13.53 -21.58 1.24
C ARG A 52 -12.63 -21.25 2.43
N LEU A 53 -11.84 -20.17 2.33
CA LEU A 53 -11.01 -19.72 3.43
C LEU A 53 -11.87 -19.36 4.65
N ASP A 54 -12.93 -18.56 4.44
CA ASP A 54 -13.88 -18.17 5.50
C ASP A 54 -14.59 -19.38 6.14
N ALA A 55 -14.95 -20.39 5.35
CA ALA A 55 -15.55 -21.60 5.89
C ALA A 55 -14.57 -22.44 6.75
N VAL A 56 -13.30 -22.52 6.34
CA VAL A 56 -12.29 -23.33 7.05
C VAL A 56 -11.83 -22.65 8.34
N THR A 57 -11.78 -21.32 8.41
CA THR A 57 -11.40 -20.60 9.64
C THR A 57 -12.37 -20.87 10.79
N ALA A 58 -13.64 -21.16 10.53
CA ALA A 58 -14.63 -21.56 11.54
C ALA A 58 -14.31 -22.90 12.23
N LEU A 59 -13.44 -23.73 11.64
CA LEU A 59 -13.02 -25.02 12.18
C LEU A 59 -11.69 -24.95 12.95
N LEU A 60 -11.03 -23.78 12.97
CA LEU A 60 -9.76 -23.62 13.67
C LEU A 60 -9.98 -23.48 15.18
N PRO A 61 -9.27 -24.27 16.01
CA PRO A 61 -9.43 -24.21 17.46
C PRO A 61 -8.90 -22.90 18.07
N GLU A 62 -7.88 -22.28 17.47
CA GLU A 62 -7.27 -21.03 17.93
C GLU A 62 -6.92 -20.11 16.73
N PRO A 63 -7.93 -19.47 16.10
CA PRO A 63 -7.71 -18.66 14.90
C PRO A 63 -6.79 -17.45 15.17
N ASP A 64 -6.79 -16.91 16.39
CA ASP A 64 -5.98 -15.73 16.73
C ASP A 64 -4.48 -15.99 16.65
N LEU A 65 -4.01 -17.17 17.09
CA LEU A 65 -2.59 -17.55 16.98
C LEU A 65 -2.16 -17.73 15.53
N PHE A 66 -3.04 -18.32 14.71
CA PHE A 66 -2.82 -18.42 13.27
C PHE A 66 -2.74 -17.03 12.62
N LEU A 67 -3.71 -16.16 12.90
CA LEU A 67 -3.74 -14.80 12.38
C LEU A 67 -2.51 -14.00 12.81
N TYR A 68 -2.08 -14.12 14.06
CA TYR A 68 -0.86 -13.51 14.59
C TYR A 68 0.37 -13.84 13.73
N ALA A 69 0.58 -15.13 13.43
CA ALA A 69 1.73 -15.60 12.65
C ALA A 69 1.61 -15.23 11.17
N TYR A 70 0.42 -15.33 10.58
CA TYR A 70 0.20 -15.00 9.17
C TYR A 70 0.33 -13.52 8.88
N VAL A 71 -0.15 -12.64 9.77
CA VAL A 71 0.04 -11.18 9.65
C VAL A 71 1.53 -10.83 9.61
N ARG A 72 2.34 -11.44 10.49
CA ARG A 72 3.79 -11.24 10.52
C ARG A 72 4.48 -11.78 9.28
N ARG A 73 4.07 -12.96 8.83
CA ARG A 73 4.57 -13.53 7.58
C ARG A 73 4.26 -12.63 6.39
N GLU A 74 3.06 -12.07 6.31
CA GLU A 74 2.69 -11.11 5.27
C GLU A 74 3.52 -9.83 5.36
N ALA A 75 3.71 -9.28 6.57
CA ALA A 75 4.56 -8.10 6.77
C ALA A 75 6.00 -8.33 6.30
N VAL A 76 6.58 -9.51 6.59
CA VAL A 76 7.91 -9.90 6.10
C VAL A 76 7.92 -9.98 4.57
N LEU A 77 6.99 -10.71 3.96
CA LEU A 77 6.95 -10.90 2.51
C LEU A 77 6.70 -9.58 1.76
N SER A 78 5.81 -8.74 2.27
CA SER A 78 5.53 -7.41 1.70
C SER A 78 6.76 -6.50 1.80
N SER A 79 7.50 -6.54 2.90
CA SER A 79 8.71 -5.72 3.07
C SER A 79 9.87 -6.20 2.19
N GLN A 80 9.96 -7.51 1.93
CA GLN A 80 10.97 -8.07 1.02
C GLN A 80 10.82 -7.57 -0.42
N ILE A 81 9.59 -7.26 -0.86
CA ILE A 81 9.35 -6.63 -2.17
C ILE A 81 10.03 -5.24 -2.25
N GLU A 82 10.05 -4.51 -1.13
CA GLU A 82 10.70 -3.20 -0.98
C GLU A 82 12.23 -3.33 -0.70
N GLY A 83 12.74 -4.56 -0.72
CA GLY A 83 14.16 -4.87 -0.62
C GLY A 83 14.69 -5.14 0.78
N THR A 84 13.83 -5.29 1.80
CA THR A 84 14.29 -5.70 3.14
C THR A 84 14.81 -7.15 3.13
N GLN A 85 15.79 -7.44 3.98
CA GLN A 85 16.41 -8.76 4.13
C GLN A 85 16.15 -9.29 5.55
N SER A 86 14.88 -9.52 5.87
CA SER A 86 14.47 -10.11 7.16
C SER A 86 13.70 -11.41 6.97
N SER A 87 13.83 -12.31 7.95
CA SER A 87 13.01 -13.52 8.07
C SER A 87 11.93 -13.37 9.15
N LEU A 88 10.97 -14.30 9.16
CA LEU A 88 9.97 -14.37 10.23
C LEU A 88 10.62 -14.63 11.59
N SER A 89 11.66 -15.47 11.64
CA SER A 89 12.40 -15.75 12.88
C SER A 89 13.07 -14.50 13.42
N ASP A 90 13.67 -13.68 12.56
CA ASP A 90 14.32 -12.42 12.95
C ASP A 90 13.31 -11.45 13.57
N LEU A 91 12.13 -11.32 12.96
CA LEU A 91 11.04 -10.50 13.50
C LEU A 91 10.57 -11.01 14.86
N LEU A 92 10.34 -12.31 15.01
CA LEU A 92 9.88 -12.89 16.27
C LEU A 92 10.93 -12.75 17.38
N LEU A 93 12.22 -12.90 17.06
CA LEU A 93 13.32 -12.67 18.01
C LEU A 93 13.41 -11.19 18.43
N PHE A 94 13.20 -10.27 17.50
CA PHE A 94 13.15 -8.84 17.80
C PHE A 94 11.99 -8.48 18.73
N GLU A 95 10.81 -9.08 18.53
CA GLU A 95 9.64 -8.89 19.40
C GLU A 95 9.85 -9.45 20.83
N LEU A 96 10.75 -10.42 21.02
CA LEU A 96 10.93 -11.15 22.29
C LEU A 96 12.00 -10.58 23.25
N ASP A 97 12.80 -9.60 22.83
CA ASP A 97 13.79 -8.78 23.59
C ASP A 97 15.09 -8.61 22.78
N GLU A 98 15.03 -7.81 21.70
CA GLU A 98 16.19 -7.27 20.95
C GLU A 98 17.44 -8.18 20.90
N ALA A 99 17.27 -9.42 20.43
CA ALA A 99 18.36 -10.38 20.36
C ALA A 99 19.53 -9.81 19.51
N PRO A 100 20.79 -9.84 20.01
CA PRO A 100 21.94 -9.34 19.26
C PRO A 100 22.11 -10.06 17.92
N GLY A 101 22.32 -9.30 16.84
CA GLY A 101 22.67 -9.85 15.51
C GLY A 101 21.58 -9.78 14.44
N VAL A 102 20.41 -9.23 14.76
CA VAL A 102 19.32 -9.01 13.78
C VAL A 102 19.60 -7.75 12.94
N PRO A 103 19.30 -7.74 11.62
CA PRO A 103 19.32 -6.51 10.81
C PRO A 103 18.28 -5.51 11.33
N PHE A 104 18.71 -4.65 12.25
CA PHE A 104 17.80 -3.81 13.05
C PHE A 104 16.88 -2.94 12.19
N ASP A 105 17.41 -2.31 11.15
CA ASP A 105 16.63 -1.42 10.29
C ASP A 105 15.53 -2.18 9.51
N ASP A 106 15.84 -3.34 8.96
CA ASP A 106 14.87 -4.14 8.19
C ASP A 106 13.77 -4.71 9.09
N VAL A 107 14.12 -5.15 10.31
CA VAL A 107 13.11 -5.68 11.25
C VAL A 107 12.26 -4.56 11.86
N VAL A 108 12.82 -3.36 12.04
CA VAL A 108 12.04 -2.17 12.41
C VAL A 108 11.01 -1.82 11.34
N GLU A 109 11.36 -1.90 10.05
CA GLU A 109 10.41 -1.70 8.95
C GLU A 109 9.25 -2.71 9.01
N VAL A 110 9.55 -4.01 9.21
CA VAL A 110 8.54 -5.06 9.34
C VAL A 110 7.68 -4.87 10.60
N SER A 111 8.28 -4.48 11.73
CA SER A 111 7.55 -4.18 12.98
C SER A 111 6.60 -2.99 12.80
N ASN A 112 7.04 -1.93 12.12
CA ASN A 112 6.19 -0.78 11.81
C ASN A 112 5.02 -1.16 10.90
N TYR A 113 5.21 -2.09 9.94
CA TYR A 113 4.14 -2.63 9.11
C TYR A 113 3.05 -3.28 9.97
N VAL A 114 3.43 -4.19 10.88
CA VAL A 114 2.49 -4.87 11.78
C VAL A 114 1.72 -3.84 12.61
N ALA A 115 2.42 -2.88 13.22
CA ALA A 115 1.80 -1.82 14.02
C ALA A 115 0.85 -0.91 13.20
N ALA A 116 1.17 -0.65 11.93
CA ALA A 116 0.34 0.14 11.03
C ALA A 116 -0.94 -0.59 10.64
N LEU A 117 -0.85 -1.89 10.34
CA LEU A 117 -1.99 -2.74 10.01
C LEU A 117 -2.92 -2.89 11.22
N GLU A 118 -2.38 -3.21 12.39
CA GLU A 118 -3.16 -3.36 13.63
C GLU A 118 -3.91 -2.07 13.99
N HIS A 119 -3.25 -0.91 13.85
CA HIS A 119 -3.90 0.39 14.03
C HIS A 119 -5.04 0.60 13.03
N GLY A 120 -4.80 0.36 11.75
CA GLY A 120 -5.82 0.50 10.71
C GLY A 120 -7.05 -0.35 10.99
N LEU A 121 -6.85 -1.62 11.34
CA LEU A 121 -7.92 -2.56 11.67
C LEU A 121 -8.67 -2.16 12.95
N ALA A 122 -7.96 -1.71 13.99
CA ALA A 122 -8.59 -1.24 15.22
C ALA A 122 -9.52 -0.04 14.94
N ARG A 123 -9.03 0.96 14.18
CA ARG A 123 -9.82 2.14 13.79
C ARG A 123 -11.07 1.78 12.99
N LEU A 124 -10.94 0.86 12.03
CA LEU A 124 -12.07 0.38 11.24
C LEU A 124 -13.13 -0.31 12.13
N ARG A 125 -12.69 -1.14 13.10
CA ARG A 125 -13.60 -1.80 14.07
C ARG A 125 -14.31 -0.82 14.99
N GLU A 126 -13.71 0.33 15.27
CA GLU A 126 -14.32 1.45 16.01
C GLU A 126 -15.34 2.25 15.18
N GLY A 127 -15.57 1.88 13.91
CA GLY A 127 -16.50 2.55 13.01
C GLY A 127 -15.89 3.74 12.26
N PHE A 128 -14.56 3.90 12.30
CA PHE A 128 -13.89 4.91 11.48
C PHE A 128 -13.93 4.53 10.00
N PRO A 129 -14.26 5.44 9.07
CA PRO A 129 -14.36 5.08 7.66
C PRO A 129 -12.98 4.92 7.01
N LEU A 130 -12.89 3.99 6.04
CA LEU A 130 -11.74 3.88 5.15
C LEU A 130 -11.60 5.18 4.33
N SER A 131 -10.70 6.06 4.75
CA SER A 131 -10.61 7.43 4.27
C SER A 131 -9.16 7.84 4.09
N ASN A 132 -8.90 8.95 3.39
CA ASN A 132 -7.55 9.51 3.29
C ASN A 132 -6.97 9.86 4.66
N ARG A 133 -7.81 10.17 5.65
CA ARG A 133 -7.38 10.36 7.04
C ARG A 133 -6.85 9.04 7.64
N LEU A 134 -7.57 7.92 7.45
CA LEU A 134 -7.10 6.61 7.91
C LEU A 134 -5.80 6.21 7.20
N LEU A 135 -5.74 6.35 5.87
CA LEU A 135 -4.55 6.01 5.09
C LEU A 135 -3.32 6.79 5.57
N ARG A 136 -3.50 8.05 5.94
CA ARG A 136 -2.45 8.89 6.52
C ARG A 136 -2.07 8.45 7.93
N GLU A 137 -3.02 8.11 8.80
CA GLU A 137 -2.71 7.55 10.13
C GLU A 137 -1.87 6.26 10.01
N VAL A 138 -2.26 5.35 9.11
CA VAL A 138 -1.54 4.09 8.84
C VAL A 138 -0.15 4.37 8.26
N HIS A 139 -0.05 5.27 7.27
CA HIS A 139 1.24 5.69 6.70
C HIS A 139 2.19 6.30 7.73
N GLY A 140 1.65 7.09 8.68
CA GLY A 140 2.43 7.67 9.77
C GLY A 140 3.05 6.61 10.69
N LYS A 141 2.32 5.52 10.97
CA LYS A 141 2.85 4.38 11.73
C LYS A 141 3.83 3.55 10.91
N LEU A 142 3.54 3.31 9.64
CA LEU A 142 4.39 2.52 8.75
C LEU A 142 5.80 3.15 8.61
N LEU A 143 5.87 4.47 8.50
CA LEU A 143 7.12 5.22 8.39
C LEU A 143 7.59 5.81 9.73
N ALA A 144 7.12 5.31 10.87
CA ALA A 144 7.47 5.91 12.17
C ALA A 144 8.97 5.87 12.47
N ARG A 145 9.67 4.83 11.99
CA ARG A 145 11.11 4.60 12.18
C ARG A 145 11.72 3.93 10.95
N GLY A 146 13.04 4.00 10.82
CA GLY A 146 13.76 3.38 9.71
C GLY A 146 13.63 4.18 8.41
N ARG A 147 13.63 3.47 7.29
CA ARG A 147 13.59 4.08 5.94
C ARG A 147 12.31 4.89 5.75
N GLY A 148 12.47 6.12 5.25
CA GLY A 148 11.33 6.99 4.96
C GLY A 148 10.81 7.78 6.15
N ALA A 149 11.36 7.61 7.35
CA ALA A 149 10.93 8.36 8.54
C ALA A 149 11.14 9.89 8.40
N ASP A 150 12.05 10.31 7.54
CA ASP A 150 12.30 11.71 7.19
C ASP A 150 11.42 12.22 6.02
N LYS A 151 10.54 11.38 5.46
CA LYS A 151 9.75 11.66 4.24
C LYS A 151 8.29 12.04 4.51
N LEU A 152 8.07 12.84 5.55
CA LEU A 152 6.75 13.32 5.98
C LEU A 152 5.77 12.17 6.32
N PRO A 153 6.08 11.30 7.31
CA PRO A 153 5.15 10.27 7.76
C PRO A 153 3.76 10.84 8.05
N GLY A 154 2.73 10.15 7.55
CA GLY A 154 1.32 10.54 7.71
C GLY A 154 0.87 11.78 6.94
N GLU A 155 1.67 12.31 6.03
CA GLU A 155 1.30 13.41 5.15
C GLU A 155 1.42 13.03 3.67
N PHE A 156 0.70 13.75 2.81
CA PHE A 156 0.97 13.68 1.37
C PHE A 156 2.29 14.41 1.07
N ARG A 157 3.07 13.84 0.14
CA ARG A 157 4.34 14.45 -0.28
C ARG A 157 4.13 15.85 -0.84
N ARG A 158 5.08 16.74 -0.55
CA ARG A 158 5.10 18.13 -1.03
C ARG A 158 6.08 18.36 -2.19
N SER A 159 6.91 17.36 -2.49
CA SER A 159 7.87 17.37 -3.59
C SER A 159 7.51 16.30 -4.63
N GLN A 160 8.04 16.43 -5.85
CA GLN A 160 7.87 15.45 -6.92
C GLN A 160 8.70 14.19 -6.62
N ASN A 161 8.07 13.01 -6.73
CA ASN A 161 8.78 11.72 -6.77
C ASN A 161 8.78 11.15 -8.19
N TRP A 162 9.50 10.05 -8.40
CA TRP A 162 9.53 9.29 -9.65
C TRP A 162 9.76 7.80 -9.37
N ILE A 163 9.46 6.95 -10.35
CA ILE A 163 9.58 5.50 -10.27
C ILE A 163 10.47 5.01 -11.41
N GLY A 164 11.51 4.23 -11.06
CA GLY A 164 12.53 3.75 -11.99
C GLY A 164 13.47 4.85 -12.49
N GLY A 165 14.61 4.47 -13.09
CA GLY A 165 15.64 5.42 -13.51
C GLY A 165 16.49 5.95 -12.36
N THR A 166 17.45 6.83 -12.68
CA THR A 166 18.41 7.41 -11.71
C THR A 166 18.13 8.87 -11.39
N ARG A 167 17.31 9.55 -12.20
CA ARG A 167 16.94 10.96 -12.04
C ARG A 167 15.57 11.22 -12.68
N PRO A 168 14.87 12.32 -12.33
CA PRO A 168 13.54 12.59 -12.86
C PRO A 168 13.44 12.54 -14.39
N GLY A 169 14.45 13.04 -15.12
CA GLY A 169 14.46 13.09 -16.58
C GLY A 169 14.62 11.73 -17.29
N ASN A 170 15.04 10.66 -16.60
CA ASN A 170 15.12 9.30 -17.17
C ASN A 170 14.22 8.29 -16.44
N ALA A 171 13.27 8.77 -15.64
CA ALA A 171 12.36 7.93 -14.91
C ALA A 171 11.43 7.13 -15.84
N HIS A 172 11.10 5.90 -15.46
CA HIS A 172 10.12 5.10 -16.20
C HIS A 172 8.70 5.66 -16.04
N TYR A 173 8.42 6.22 -14.87
CA TYR A 173 7.14 6.83 -14.57
C TYR A 173 7.30 7.97 -13.57
N VAL A 174 6.60 9.08 -13.83
CA VAL A 174 6.54 10.24 -12.93
C VAL A 174 5.08 10.37 -12.46
N PRO A 175 4.79 10.09 -11.17
CA PRO A 175 3.43 10.20 -10.62
C PRO A 175 2.89 11.64 -10.62
N PRO A 176 1.61 11.87 -10.26
CA PRO A 176 0.98 13.19 -10.31
C PRO A 176 1.81 14.28 -9.62
N PRO A 177 1.81 15.54 -10.09
CA PRO A 177 2.45 16.64 -9.37
C PRO A 177 1.96 16.74 -7.93
N ALA A 178 2.82 17.16 -7.01
CA ALA A 178 2.46 17.26 -5.58
C ALA A 178 1.16 18.06 -5.32
N PRO A 179 0.90 19.19 -6.02
CA PRO A 179 -0.37 19.93 -5.88
C PRO A 179 -1.61 19.13 -6.27
N SER A 180 -1.48 18.16 -7.19
CA SER A 180 -2.60 17.38 -7.72
C SER A 180 -2.95 16.15 -6.86
N ILE A 181 -2.07 15.77 -5.92
CA ILE A 181 -2.25 14.55 -5.11
C ILE A 181 -3.55 14.62 -4.29
N ALA A 182 -3.82 15.75 -3.64
CA ALA A 182 -4.98 15.89 -2.78
C ALA A 182 -6.29 15.65 -3.57
N GLU A 183 -6.39 16.16 -4.79
CA GLU A 183 -7.53 15.95 -5.66
C GLU A 183 -7.63 14.49 -6.13
N CYS A 184 -6.51 13.89 -6.56
CA CYS A 184 -6.47 12.49 -6.97
C CYS A 184 -6.88 11.54 -5.83
N MET A 185 -6.36 11.76 -4.62
CA MET A 185 -6.69 10.95 -3.45
C MET A 185 -8.14 11.18 -2.99
N ALA A 186 -8.66 12.39 -3.11
CA ALA A 186 -10.07 12.66 -2.83
C ALA A 186 -10.99 11.95 -3.84
N ALA A 187 -10.60 11.87 -5.11
CA ALA A 187 -11.33 11.11 -6.12
C ALA A 187 -11.32 9.59 -5.83
N LEU A 188 -10.18 9.06 -5.38
CA LEU A 188 -10.08 7.66 -4.93
C LEU A 188 -11.00 7.39 -3.74
N GLU A 189 -10.98 8.24 -2.72
CA GLU A 189 -11.84 8.07 -1.54
C GLU A 189 -13.33 8.11 -1.93
N ARG A 190 -13.75 9.06 -2.77
CA ARG A 190 -15.12 9.10 -3.28
C ARG A 190 -15.51 7.84 -4.03
N PHE A 191 -14.59 7.25 -4.78
CA PHE A 191 -14.83 6.01 -5.51
C PHE A 191 -14.95 4.79 -4.58
N ILE A 192 -14.14 4.71 -3.52
CA ILE A 192 -14.23 3.62 -2.52
C ILE A 192 -15.60 3.59 -1.85
N HIS A 193 -16.22 4.75 -1.64
CA HIS A 193 -17.55 4.89 -1.03
C HIS A 193 -18.68 5.08 -2.05
N ALA A 194 -18.40 4.95 -3.35
CA ALA A 194 -19.44 5.01 -4.36
C ALA A 194 -20.25 3.71 -4.31
N GLU A 195 -21.57 3.84 -4.19
CA GLU A 195 -22.53 2.71 -4.27
C GLU A 195 -22.66 2.17 -5.70
#